data_AF-A0A136NR30-F1
#
_entry.id   AF-A0A136NR30-F1
#
_cell.length_a   1.000
_cell.length_b   1.000
_cell.length_c   1.000
_cell.angle_alpha   90.00
_cell.angle_beta   90.00
_cell.angle_gamma   90.00
#
_symmetry.space_group_name_H-M   'P 1'
#
loop_
_entity.id
_entity.type
_entity.pdbx_description
1 polymer ?
#
loop_
_entity_poly.entity_id
_entity_poly.type
_entity_poly.pdbx_seq_one_letter_code
_entity_poly.pdbx_strand_id
1 'polypeptide(L)' 'MKRAKKEGLENNDPNIIKGASPVSDNFRTFTVNEYTLDIIFNLYQVGPYVWGFQTVSIP' A
#
# COMPACT_ATOMS: atom_id res chain seq x y z
N MET A 1 13.67 25.05 2.35
CA MET A 1 12.98 23.84 1.85
C MET A 1 11.49 23.99 2.12
N LYS A 2 10.67 24.38 1.14
CA LYS A 2 9.26 24.77 1.33
C LYS A 2 8.31 24.17 0.28
N ARG A 3 8.68 23.02 -0.32
CA ARG A 3 7.99 22.46 -1.52
C ARG A 3 7.27 21.13 -1.33
N ALA A 4 7.33 20.49 -0.17
CA ALA A 4 6.53 19.29 0.15
C ALA A 4 5.40 19.59 1.15
N LYS A 5 4.91 20.84 1.16
CA LYS A 5 3.79 21.22 2.03
C LYS A 5 2.50 20.62 1.42
N LYS A 6 1.97 19.61 2.10
CA LYS A 6 0.53 19.46 2.43
C LYS A 6 -0.47 18.73 1.53
N GLU A 7 -0.20 18.27 0.32
CA GLU A 7 -1.30 17.70 -0.49
C GLU A 7 -1.56 16.20 -0.30
N GLY A 8 -0.62 15.43 0.28
CA GLY A 8 -0.77 13.97 0.42
C GLY A 8 -0.38 13.36 1.77
N LEU A 9 0.07 14.18 2.72
CA LEU A 9 0.67 13.71 3.98
C LEU A 9 -0.12 14.10 5.23
N GLU A 10 -1.04 15.06 5.16
CA GLU A 10 -1.79 15.48 6.34
C GLU A 10 -3.16 14.77 6.38
N ASN A 11 -3.45 14.10 7.51
CA ASN A 11 -4.70 13.39 7.80
C ASN A 11 -5.01 12.15 6.93
N ASN A 12 -4.00 11.50 6.34
CA ASN A 12 -4.18 10.22 5.64
C ASN A 12 -4.10 8.98 6.56
N ASP A 13 -3.77 9.17 7.84
CA ASP A 13 -3.69 8.06 8.81
C ASP A 13 -4.92 7.16 8.83
N PRO A 14 -6.19 7.66 8.76
CA PRO A 14 -7.35 6.77 8.73
C PRO A 14 -7.40 5.89 7.48
N ASN A 15 -6.99 6.43 6.33
CA ASN A 15 -6.96 5.71 5.06
C ASN A 15 -5.85 4.66 5.06
N ILE A 16 -4.67 5.01 5.60
CA ILE A 16 -3.54 4.09 5.74
C ILE A 16 -3.88 2.98 6.73
N ILE A 17 -4.48 3.29 7.89
CA ILE A 17 -4.89 2.27 8.87
C ILE A 17 -5.92 1.31 8.26
N LYS A 18 -6.93 1.84 7.55
CA LYS A 18 -7.94 1.01 6.88
C LYS A 18 -7.34 0.18 5.74
N GLY A 19 -6.42 0.78 4.99
CA GLY A 19 -5.74 0.16 3.87
C GLY A 19 -4.70 -0.89 4.27
N ALA A 20 -4.09 -0.75 5.45
CA ALA A 20 -3.12 -1.69 6.01
C ALA A 20 -3.77 -2.70 6.96
N SER A 21 -5.09 -2.62 7.15
CA SER A 21 -5.85 -3.60 7.95
C SER A 21 -5.82 -4.98 7.29
N PRO A 22 -5.90 -6.08 8.06
CA PRO A 22 -5.93 -7.44 7.52
C PRO A 22 -7.33 -7.80 6.97
N VAL A 23 -7.91 -6.92 6.15
CA VAL A 23 -9.18 -7.18 5.45
C VAL A 23 -8.90 -7.93 4.16
N SER A 24 -9.71 -8.94 3.85
CA SER A 24 -9.54 -9.79 2.66
C SER A 24 -9.44 -9.01 1.36
N ASP A 25 -10.10 -7.84 1.29
CA ASP A 25 -10.09 -6.96 0.13
C ASP A 25 -8.71 -6.38 -0.18
N ASN A 26 -7.81 -6.32 0.80
CA ASN A 26 -6.44 -5.84 0.62
C ASN A 26 -5.51 -6.87 -0.03
N PHE A 27 -5.93 -8.14 -0.12
CA PHE A 27 -5.11 -9.24 -0.62
C PHE A 27 -5.67 -9.84 -1.93
N ARG A 28 -6.46 -9.08 -2.69
CA ARG A 28 -7.09 -9.55 -3.93
C ARG A 28 -6.14 -9.59 -5.13
N THR A 29 -5.10 -8.76 -5.12
CA THR A 29 -4.13 -8.68 -6.20
C THR A 29 -2.86 -9.39 -5.76
N PHE A 30 -2.66 -10.62 -6.22
CA PHE A 30 -1.46 -11.38 -5.95
C PHE A 30 -1.07 -12.25 -7.15
N THR A 31 0.21 -12.55 -7.24
CA THR A 31 0.76 -13.50 -8.20
C THR A 31 1.54 -14.57 -7.46
N VAL A 32 1.44 -15.81 -7.93
CA VAL A 32 2.20 -16.94 -7.39
C VAL A 32 3.18 -17.39 -8.46
N ASN A 33 4.45 -17.57 -8.09
CA ASN A 33 5.45 -18.19 -8.93
C ASN A 33 6.09 -19.38 -8.19
N GLU A 34 7.08 -20.04 -8.80
CA GLU A 34 7.71 -21.24 -8.25
C GLU A 34 8.41 -21.02 -6.89
N TYR A 35 8.71 -19.77 -6.52
CA TYR A 35 9.51 -19.42 -5.36
C TYR A 35 8.85 -18.42 -4.41
N THR A 36 7.82 -17.70 -4.85
CA THR A 36 7.16 -16.67 -4.01
C THR A 36 5.67 -16.52 -4.28
N LEU A 37 4.97 -16.07 -3.25
CA LEU A 37 3.69 -15.36 -3.31
C LEU A 37 3.98 -13.85 -3.25
N ASP A 38 3.63 -13.15 -4.31
CA ASP A 38 3.75 -11.68 -4.38
C ASP A 38 2.37 -11.06 -4.17
N ILE A 39 2.22 -10.28 -3.09
CA ILE A 39 1.01 -9.52 -2.77
C ILE A 39 1.21 -8.08 -3.22
N ILE A 40 0.31 -7.56 -4.06
CA ILE A 40 0.38 -6.21 -4.61
C ILE A 40 -0.69 -5.34 -3.96
N PHE A 41 -0.26 -4.36 -3.19
CA PHE A 41 -1.12 -3.38 -2.54
C PHE A 41 -1.43 -2.21 -3.47
N ASN A 42 -2.71 -1.89 -3.58
CA ASN A 42 -3.22 -0.72 -4.28
C ASN A 42 -2.78 0.58 -3.60
N LEU A 43 -2.86 1.67 -4.35
CA LEU A 43 -2.59 3.02 -3.85
C LEU A 43 -3.40 3.31 -2.58
N TYR A 44 -2.77 4.02 -1.63
CA TYR A 44 -3.35 4.34 -0.31
C TYR A 44 -3.57 3.16 0.65
N GLN A 45 -3.33 1.91 0.24
CA GLN A 45 -3.51 0.78 1.16
C GLN A 45 -2.44 0.80 2.26
N VAL A 46 -1.16 0.74 1.88
CA VAL A 46 -0.05 0.64 2.84
C VAL A 46 0.83 1.88 2.90
N GLY A 47 0.43 2.96 2.22
CA GLY A 47 1.21 4.20 2.19
C GLY A 47 0.59 5.27 1.27
N PRO A 48 1.13 6.49 1.28
CA PRO A 48 0.61 7.59 0.47
C PRO A 48 0.77 7.33 -1.03
N TYR A 49 -0.10 7.92 -1.85
CA TYR A 49 -0.10 7.78 -3.31
C TYR A 49 1.25 8.01 -3.98
N VAL A 50 2.04 8.96 -3.46
CA VAL A 50 3.36 9.30 -4.01
C VAL A 50 4.35 8.14 -3.99
N TRP A 51 4.09 7.07 -3.23
CA TRP A 51 4.92 5.86 -3.21
C TRP A 51 4.54 4.85 -4.30
N GLY A 52 3.41 5.01 -4.97
CA GLY A 52 2.91 4.06 -5.95
C GLY A 52 2.46 2.73 -5.33
N PHE A 53 2.28 1.72 -6.17
CA PHE A 53 1.94 0.36 -5.74
C PHE A 53 3.08 -0.26 -4.94
N GLN A 54 2.74 -0.95 -3.86
CA GLN A 54 3.71 -1.64 -3.02
C GLN A 54 3.55 -3.15 -3.19
N THR A 55 4.66 -3.88 -3.20
CA THR A 55 4.66 -5.34 -3.34
C THR A 55 5.38 -5.98 -2.15
N VAL A 56 4.76 -7.00 -1.56
CA VAL A 56 5.38 -7.85 -0.54
C VAL A 56 5.54 -9.25 -1.11
N SER A 57 6.76 -9.74 -1.17
CA SER A 57 7.09 -11.10 -1.60
C SER A 57 7.33 -12.01 -0.40
N ILE A 58 6.58 -13.11 -0.35
CA ILE A 58 6.66 -14.14 0.68
C ILE A 58 7.23 -15.40 0.02
N PRO A 59 8.37 -15.95 0.49
CA PRO A 59 8.88 -17.23 0.01
C PRO A 59 7.93 -18.40 0.27
#